data_AF-A0A2T3BAX6-F1
#
_entry.id   AF-A0A2T3BAX6-F1
#
_cell.length_a   1.000
_cell.length_b   1.000
_cell.length_c   1.000
_cell.angle_alpha   90.00
_cell.angle_beta   90.00
_cell.angle_gamma   90.00
#
_symmetry.space_group_name_H-M   'P 1'
#
loop_
_entity.id
_entity.type
_entity.pdbx_description
1 polymer ?
#
loop_
_entity_poly.entity_id
_entity_poly.type
_entity_poly.pdbx_seq_one_letter_code
_entity_poly.pdbx_strand_id
1 'polypeptide(L)'
;MMQCRYCLTEFRIDFKKCGRHRTAMFVTRWMDLGEGRSPLDPRWASHVRVDGRTSQVPVNFERGSICAAFEQQEYSRFEFDSLLTPQDWKRLLRKIPSERRPSLPEYHL
;
A
#
# COMPACT_ATOMS: atom_id res chain seq x y z
N MET A 1 -6.76 -3.05 8.44
CA MET A 1 -7.21 -2.94 7.03
C MET A 1 -7.81 -1.56 6.78
N MET A 2 -7.40 -0.87 5.71
CA MET A 2 -8.02 0.38 5.23
C MET A 2 -8.63 0.14 3.85
N GLN A 3 -9.66 0.90 3.48
CA GLN A 3 -10.33 0.81 2.18
C GLN A 3 -10.46 2.20 1.56
N CYS A 4 -10.28 2.28 0.24
CA CYS A 4 -10.60 3.49 -0.51
C CYS A 4 -12.12 3.67 -0.60
N ARG A 5 -12.60 4.91 -0.53
CA ARG A 5 -14.03 5.23 -0.68
C ARG A 5 -14.48 5.35 -2.13
N TYR A 6 -13.55 5.49 -3.07
CA TYR A 6 -13.83 5.92 -4.45
C TYR A 6 -13.37 4.89 -5.50
N CYS A 7 -12.56 3.91 -5.11
CA CYS A 7 -12.18 2.81 -5.97
C CYS A 7 -12.11 1.52 -5.16
N LEU A 8 -12.19 0.38 -5.84
CA LEU A 8 -12.18 -0.95 -5.23
C LEU A 8 -10.76 -1.33 -4.82
N THR A 9 -10.22 -0.65 -3.80
CA THR A 9 -8.86 -0.86 -3.29
C THR A 9 -8.83 -0.97 -1.78
N GLU A 10 -8.09 -1.96 -1.29
CA GLU A 10 -7.76 -2.14 0.12
C GLU A 10 -6.26 -2.01 0.36
N PHE A 11 -5.91 -1.54 1.55
CA PHE A 11 -4.54 -1.35 1.97
C PHE A 11 -4.29 -1.90 3.37
N ARG A 12 -3.10 -2.44 3.57
CA ARG A 12 -2.54 -2.76 4.87
C ARG A 12 -1.20 -2.05 5.01
N ILE A 13 -1.01 -1.41 6.16
CA ILE A 13 0.27 -0.81 6.54
C ILE A 13 0.79 -1.62 7.71
N ASP A 14 1.97 -2.19 7.52
CA ASP A 14 2.64 -3.02 8.50
C ASP A 14 4.02 -2.41 8.81
N PHE A 15 4.47 -2.59 10.06
CA PHE A 15 5.75 -2.05 10.52
C PHE A 15 6.64 -3.17 11.05
N LYS A 16 7.92 -3.11 10.71
CA LYS A 16 8.93 -4.03 11.25
C LYS A 16 10.15 -3.27 11.75
N LYS A 17 10.59 -3.60 12.97
CA LYS A 17 11.87 -3.10 13.49
C LYS A 17 13.02 -3.77 12.74
N CYS A 18 13.96 -2.96 12.25
CA CYS A 18 15.13 -3.38 11.50
C CYS A 18 16.39 -2.88 12.22
N GLY A 19 17.01 -3.73 13.04
CA GLY A 19 18.10 -3.33 13.91
C GLY A 19 17.64 -2.43 15.07
N ARG A 20 18.56 -1.64 15.64
CA ARG A 20 18.35 -0.96 16.94
C ARG A 20 17.47 0.30 16.87
N HIS A 21 17.46 1.03 15.75
CA HIS A 21 16.82 2.36 15.65
C HIS A 21 16.05 2.60 14.35
N ARG A 22 15.71 1.55 13.59
CA ARG A 22 15.01 1.72 12.31
C ARG A 22 13.75 0.89 12.28
N THR A 23 12.74 1.44 11.63
CA THR A 23 11.48 0.76 11.36
C THR A 23 11.25 0.80 9.86
N ALA A 24 11.10 -0.36 9.24
CA ALA A 24 10.63 -0.49 7.87
C ALA A 24 9.09 -0.43 7.85
N MET A 25 8.54 0.28 6.88
CA MET A 25 7.11 0.35 6.61
C MET A 25 6.81 -0.43 5.35
N PHE A 26 5.79 -1.29 5.41
CA PHE A 26 5.31 -2.09 4.29
C PHE A 26 3.90 -1.64 3.98
N VAL A 27 3.63 -1.41 2.71
CA VAL A 27 2.31 -1.07 2.22
C VAL A 27 1.89 -2.17 1.26
N THR A 28 0.96 -3.01 1.68
CA THR A 28 0.31 -3.97 0.79
C THR A 28 -0.96 -3.33 0.26
N ARG A 29 -1.15 -3.43 -1.07
CA ARG A 29 -2.30 -2.86 -1.78
C ARG A 29 -2.95 -3.97 -2.61
N TRP A 30 -4.23 -4.21 -2.36
CA TRP A 30 -5.07 -5.09 -3.17
C TRP A 30 -6.05 -4.24 -3.96
N MET A 31 -6.15 -4.49 -5.27
CA MET A 31 -7.03 -3.75 -6.18
C MET A 31 -7.91 -4.74 -6.94
N ASP A 32 -9.22 -4.53 -6.91
CA ASP A 32 -10.14 -5.22 -7.80
C ASP A 32 -10.27 -4.41 -9.09
N LEU A 33 -9.62 -4.90 -10.15
CA LEU A 33 -9.61 -4.28 -11.48
C LEU A 33 -10.69 -4.87 -12.40
N GLY A 34 -11.55 -5.77 -11.90
CA GLY A 34 -12.49 -6.53 -12.71
C GLY A 34 -11.86 -7.64 -13.54
N GLU A 35 -12.62 -8.19 -14.48
CA GLU A 35 -12.21 -9.36 -15.27
C GLU A 35 -11.28 -9.01 -16.44
N GLY A 36 -10.99 -7.72 -16.66
CA GLY A 36 -10.13 -7.26 -17.75
C GLY A 36 -10.73 -7.44 -19.15
N ARG A 37 -12.04 -7.70 -19.26
CA ARG A 37 -12.72 -7.93 -20.54
C ARG A 37 -13.04 -6.64 -21.30
N SER A 38 -13.11 -5.50 -20.62
CA SER A 38 -13.46 -4.22 -21.22
C SER A 38 -12.82 -3.05 -20.48
N PRO A 39 -12.29 -2.04 -21.17
CA PRO A 39 -11.85 -0.79 -20.56
C PRO A 39 -13.03 0.06 -20.04
N LEU A 40 -14.27 -0.31 -20.35
CA LEU A 40 -15.49 0.32 -19.82
C LEU A 40 -16.03 -0.39 -18.57
N ASP A 41 -15.34 -1.42 -18.07
CA ASP A 41 -15.70 -2.07 -16.81
C ASP A 41 -15.72 -1.01 -15.68
N PRO A 42 -16.83 -0.83 -14.95
CA PRO A 42 -16.90 0.13 -13.85
C PRO A 42 -15.84 -0.09 -12.77
N ARG A 43 -15.42 -1.34 -12.53
CA ARG A 43 -14.36 -1.68 -11.59
C ARG A 43 -13.05 -1.06 -12.05
N TRP A 44 -12.66 -1.32 -13.29
CA TRP A 44 -11.48 -0.71 -13.91
C TRP A 44 -11.58 0.82 -13.97
N ALA A 45 -12.70 1.35 -14.45
CA ALA A 45 -12.93 2.78 -14.62
C ALA A 45 -12.80 3.56 -13.30
N SER A 46 -13.14 2.95 -12.16
CA SER A 46 -12.96 3.56 -10.83
C SER A 46 -11.50 3.88 -10.48
N HIS A 47 -10.54 3.19 -11.10
CA HIS A 47 -9.10 3.39 -10.89
C HIS A 47 -8.45 4.32 -11.91
N VAL A 48 -9.14 4.62 -13.01
CA VAL A 48 -8.64 5.50 -14.06
C VAL A 48 -8.99 6.95 -13.73
N ARG A 49 -8.01 7.85 -13.89
CA ARG A 49 -8.25 9.28 -13.82
C ARG A 49 -8.59 9.79 -15.21
N VAL A 50 -9.82 10.23 -15.42
CA VAL A 50 -10.18 11.03 -16.59
C VAL A 50 -9.99 12.49 -16.17
N ASP A 51 -9.19 13.24 -16.92
CA ASP A 51 -8.89 14.66 -16.69
C ASP A 51 -8.27 14.99 -15.32
N GLY A 52 -7.46 14.06 -14.78
CA GLY A 52 -6.77 14.23 -13.50
C GLY A 52 -7.68 14.06 -12.27
N ARG A 53 -8.97 13.79 -12.46
CA ARG A 53 -9.93 13.51 -11.38
C ARG A 53 -10.23 12.01 -11.35
N THR A 54 -10.16 11.40 -10.17
CA THR A 54 -10.71 10.07 -9.95
C THR A 54 -12.24 10.14 -10.00
N SER A 55 -12.90 9.04 -10.35
CA SER A 55 -14.36 8.91 -10.16
C SER A 55 -14.70 9.35 -8.74
N GLN A 56 -15.58 10.35 -8.61
CA GLN A 56 -16.06 10.82 -7.30
C GLN A 56 -17.24 10.02 -6.79
N VAL A 57 -17.72 9.04 -7.57
CA VAL A 57 -18.80 8.16 -7.17
C VAL A 57 -18.28 7.22 -6.08
N PRO A 58 -18.84 7.26 -4.86
CA PRO A 58 -18.43 6.34 -3.80
C PRO A 58 -18.73 4.90 -4.21
N VAL A 59 -17.81 4.00 -3.89
CA VAL A 59 -18.01 2.56 -4.05
C VAL A 59 -18.27 1.92 -2.69
N ASN A 60 -19.22 0.99 -2.64
CA ASN A 60 -19.53 0.23 -1.45
C ASN A 60 -19.11 -1.23 -1.67
N PHE A 61 -18.26 -1.73 -0.78
CA PHE A 61 -17.86 -3.12 -0.71
C PHE A 61 -17.53 -3.47 0.75
N GLU A 62 -17.58 -4.77 1.07
CA GLU A 62 -17.29 -5.24 2.41
C GLU A 62 -15.80 -5.12 2.71
N ARG A 63 -15.46 -4.56 3.88
CA ARG A 63 -14.06 -4.44 4.30
C ARG A 63 -13.43 -5.83 4.48
N GLY A 64 -12.28 -6.02 3.87
CA GLY A 64 -11.51 -7.25 3.84
C GLY A 64 -11.86 -8.16 2.65
N SER A 65 -12.94 -7.90 1.91
CA SER A 65 -13.42 -8.80 0.86
C SER A 65 -12.44 -8.93 -0.32
N ILE A 66 -11.78 -7.84 -0.72
CA ILE A 66 -10.82 -7.85 -1.84
C ILE A 66 -9.54 -8.59 -1.44
N CYS A 67 -9.03 -8.32 -0.24
CA CYS A 67 -7.89 -9.03 0.33
C CYS A 67 -8.17 -10.54 0.46
N ALA A 68 -9.33 -10.92 1.00
CA ALA A 68 -9.71 -12.32 1.16
C ALA A 68 -9.77 -13.05 -0.18
N ALA A 69 -10.33 -12.40 -1.21
CA ALA A 69 -10.38 -12.96 -2.56
C ALA A 69 -8.98 -13.20 -3.17
N PHE A 70 -7.99 -12.35 -2.85
CA PHE A 70 -6.64 -12.47 -3.38
C PHE A 70 -5.78 -13.47 -2.61
N GLU A 71 -5.76 -13.37 -1.28
CA GLU A 71 -4.88 -14.16 -0.41
C GLU A 71 -5.45 -15.57 -0.14
N GLN A 72 -6.73 -15.79 -0.44
CA GLN A 72 -7.45 -17.06 -0.20
C GLN A 72 -7.39 -17.52 1.27
N GLN A 73 -7.10 -16.58 2.19
CA GLN A 73 -6.99 -16.79 3.62
C GLN A 73 -7.58 -15.58 4.35
N GLU A 74 -8.27 -15.83 5.46
CA GLU A 74 -8.65 -14.76 6.38
C GLU A 74 -7.40 -14.21 7.07
N TYR A 75 -7.22 -12.89 6.96
CA TYR A 75 -6.33 -12.03 7.74
C TYR A 75 -5.21 -12.74 8.52
N SER A 76 -4.25 -13.34 7.82
CA SER A 76 -3.06 -13.88 8.46
C SER A 76 -2.07 -12.75 8.79
N ARG A 77 -1.26 -12.95 9.83
CA ARG A 77 -0.20 -12.02 10.21
C ARG A 77 0.80 -11.95 9.04
N PHE A 78 1.02 -10.74 8.52
CA PHE A 78 1.96 -10.53 7.42
C PHE A 78 3.37 -10.98 7.79
N GLU A 79 3.90 -11.96 7.07
CA GLU A 79 5.22 -12.52 7.31
C GLU A 79 6.29 -11.78 6.50
N PHE A 80 6.83 -10.71 7.08
CA PHE A 80 7.82 -9.88 6.40
C PHE A 80 9.09 -10.62 5.97
N ASP A 81 9.51 -11.63 6.75
CA ASP A 81 10.77 -12.34 6.51
C ASP A 81 10.75 -13.17 5.23
N SER A 82 9.57 -13.63 4.79
CA SER A 82 9.44 -14.43 3.57
C SER A 82 9.51 -13.60 2.30
N LEU A 83 9.21 -12.29 2.37
CA LEU A 83 9.13 -11.39 1.22
C LEU A 83 10.43 -10.64 0.92
N LEU A 84 11.39 -10.66 1.84
CA LEU A 84 12.62 -9.89 1.72
C LEU A 84 13.78 -10.78 1.32
N THR A 85 14.42 -10.44 0.21
CA THR A 85 15.68 -11.06 -0.16
C THR A 85 16.81 -10.58 0.75
N PRO A 86 17.93 -11.31 0.85
CA PRO A 86 19.13 -10.83 1.54
C PRO A 86 19.60 -9.45 1.04
N GLN A 87 19.39 -9.13 -0.25
CA GLN A 87 19.70 -7.85 -0.85
C GLN A 87 18.78 -6.74 -0.35
N ASP A 88 17.47 -7.01 -0.22
CA ASP A 88 16.52 -6.05 0.36
C ASP A 88 16.87 -5.73 1.80
N TRP A 89 17.26 -6.75 2.57
CA TRP A 89 17.76 -6.58 3.93
C TRP A 89 19.00 -5.70 3.99
N LYS A 90 19.99 -5.94 3.13
CA LYS A 90 21.17 -5.07 3.02
C LYS A 90 20.77 -3.62 2.70
N ARG A 91 19.78 -3.41 1.83
CA ARG A 91 19.29 -2.07 1.47
C ARG A 91 18.60 -1.37 2.64
N LEU A 92 17.74 -2.07 3.39
CA LEU A 92 17.03 -1.54 4.56
C LEU A 92 18.00 -1.20 5.71
N LEU A 93 19.04 -2.02 5.89
CA LEU A 93 20.05 -1.84 6.93
C LEU A 93 21.19 -0.90 6.51
N ARG A 94 21.27 -0.52 5.23
CA ARG A 94 22.32 0.37 4.70
C ARG A 94 22.34 1.68 5.49
N LYS A 95 23.47 2.00 6.11
CA LYS A 95 23.67 3.30 6.79
C LYS A 95 23.48 4.41 5.76
N ILE A 96 22.53 5.32 6.00
CA ILE A 96 22.45 6.55 5.20
C ILE A 96 23.55 7.46 5.79
N PRO A 97 24.47 8.00 4.97
CA PRO A 97 25.45 8.96 5.44
C PRO A 97 24.74 10.13 6.15
N SER A 98 25.31 10.60 7.26
CA SER A 98 24.74 11.66 8.10
C SER A 98 24.49 12.98 7.37
N GLU A 99 25.10 13.18 6.20
CA GLU A 99 25.09 14.41 5.41
C GLU A 99 23.80 14.65 4.59
N ARG A 100 22.85 13.70 4.57
CA ARG A 100 21.54 13.88 3.91
C ARG A 100 20.37 13.88 4.88
N ARG A 101 20.52 14.48 6.07
CA ARG A 101 19.34 14.94 6.81
C ARG A 101 18.92 16.28 6.19
N PRO A 102 17.82 16.37 5.43
CA PRO A 102 17.25 17.68 5.18
C PRO A 102 16.94 18.30 6.54
N SER A 103 17.48 19.50 6.78
CA SER A 103 17.10 20.33 7.90
C SER A 103 15.58 20.46 7.88
N LEU A 104 14.93 20.07 8.97
CA LEU A 104 13.52 20.39 9.16
C LEU A 104 13.41 21.93 9.10
N PRO A 105 12.50 22.50 8.31
CA PRO A 105 12.28 23.94 8.37
C PRO A 105 11.88 24.31 9.80
N GLU A 106 12.62 25.24 10.40
CA GLU A 106 12.23 25.87 11.66
C GLU A 106 10.93 26.62 11.40
N TYR A 107 9.82 26.07 11.91
CA TYR A 107 8.59 26.82 12.03
C TYR A 107 8.79 27.77 13.22
N HIS A 108 9.12 29.03 12.92
CA HIS A 108 9.00 30.11 13.91
C HIS A 108 7.51 30.33 14.17
N LEU A 109 7.12 30.13 15.43
CA LEU A 109 5.83 30.54 15.99
C LEU A 109 5.76 32.06 16.12
#